data_AF-A0A151U049-F1
#
_entry.id   AF-A0A151U049-F1
#
_cell.length_a   1.000
_cell.length_b   1.000
_cell.length_c   1.000
_cell.angle_alpha   90.00
_cell.angle_beta   90.00
_cell.angle_gamma   90.00
#
_symmetry.space_group_name_H-M   'P 1'
#
loop_
_entity.id
_entity.type
_entity.pdbx_description
1 polymer ?
#
loop_
_entity_poly.entity_id
_entity_poly.type
_entity_poly.pdbx_seq_one_letter_code
_entity_poly.pdbx_strand_id
1 'polypeptide(L)'
;MASAAPSRLVVLAISMVLFSSVAMATDFVVGGEKGWTLDFNYTEWAQDKVFHVGDNLLFNYDNTKHNVVKVNGTQFQECSFAPDNEVLSSGKDTLTLKAEGKKWYACGKANHCADHQMKFAINVLAAGPAPAPSSANSVMASLSGVLVFAIAAIFA
;
A
#
# COMPACT_ATOMS: atom_id res chain seq x y z
N MET A 1 32.80 43.22 -2.63
CA MET A 1 32.17 42.06 -3.31
C MET A 1 32.30 40.87 -2.38
N ALA A 2 31.19 40.42 -1.79
CA ALA A 2 31.18 39.41 -0.75
C ALA A 2 31.49 38.02 -1.35
N SER A 3 32.53 37.37 -0.83
CA SER A 3 32.85 35.98 -1.16
C SER A 3 31.84 35.08 -0.41
N ALA A 4 30.85 34.57 -1.13
CA ALA A 4 29.87 33.66 -0.58
C ALA A 4 30.54 32.30 -0.32
N ALA A 5 30.53 31.87 0.95
CA ALA A 5 31.21 30.68 1.44
C ALA A 5 30.69 29.39 0.77
N PRO A 6 31.54 28.61 0.07
CA PRO A 6 31.15 27.37 -0.61
C PRO A 6 30.70 26.25 0.35
N SER A 7 31.04 26.35 1.64
CA SER A 7 30.74 25.34 2.66
C SER A 7 29.25 25.21 3.01
N ARG A 8 28.48 26.30 2.95
CA ARG A 8 27.04 26.26 3.27
C ARG A 8 26.20 25.61 2.17
N LEU A 9 26.63 25.77 0.92
CA LEU A 9 25.96 25.20 -0.26
C LEU A 9 26.08 23.68 -0.32
N VAL A 10 27.22 23.11 0.10
CA VAL A 10 27.44 21.65 0.11
C VAL A 10 26.59 20.96 1.18
N VAL A 11 26.47 21.54 2.37
CA VAL A 11 25.62 20.98 3.45
C VAL A 11 24.12 21.04 3.08
N LEU A 12 23.68 22.13 2.43
CA LEU A 12 22.31 22.26 1.91
C LEU A 12 22.00 21.25 0.79
N ALA A 13 22.97 21.00 -0.09
CA ALA A 13 22.82 20.01 -1.17
C ALA A 13 22.72 18.57 -0.64
N ILE A 14 23.51 18.19 0.37
CA ILE A 14 23.44 16.85 0.99
C ILE A 14 22.09 16.63 1.70
N SER A 15 21.52 17.68 2.31
CA SER A 15 20.19 17.61 2.93
C SER A 15 19.04 17.43 1.93
N MET A 16 19.19 17.84 0.67
CA MET A 16 18.15 17.73 -0.37
C MET A 16 18.06 16.34 -1.02
N VAL A 17 19.11 15.52 -0.92
CA VAL A 17 19.13 14.15 -1.49
C VAL A 17 18.34 13.14 -0.64
N LEU A 18 17.96 13.49 0.59
CA LEU A 18 17.32 12.57 1.54
C LEU A 18 15.79 12.46 1.40
N PHE A 19 15.15 13.21 0.50
CA PHE A 19 13.72 13.09 0.22
C PHE A 19 13.44 12.12 -0.93
N SER A 20 13.95 10.89 -0.84
CA SER A 20 13.38 9.79 -1.64
C SER A 20 11.93 9.61 -1.20
N SER A 21 10.97 9.89 -2.10
CA SER A 21 9.55 9.73 -1.82
C SER A 21 9.26 8.28 -1.42
N VAL A 22 8.95 7.97 -0.16
CA VAL A 22 8.58 6.58 0.17
C VAL A 22 7.20 6.31 -0.44
N ALA A 23 7.10 5.32 -1.33
CA ALA A 23 5.80 4.84 -1.80
C ALA A 23 5.14 4.10 -0.63
N MET A 24 4.21 4.78 0.07
CA MET A 24 3.49 4.22 1.20
C MET A 24 2.22 3.53 0.69
N ALA A 25 1.96 2.31 1.16
CA ALA A 25 0.68 1.64 0.97
C ALA A 25 -0.42 2.37 1.74
N THR A 26 -1.59 2.51 1.13
CA THR A 26 -2.78 3.08 1.77
C THR A 26 -3.65 1.98 2.35
N ASP A 27 -4.11 2.17 3.59
CA ASP A 27 -5.08 1.29 4.24
C ASP A 27 -6.49 1.85 4.10
N PHE A 28 -7.36 1.12 3.39
CA PHE A 28 -8.77 1.46 3.22
C PHE A 28 -9.64 0.63 4.15
N VAL A 29 -10.24 1.27 5.15
CA VAL A 29 -11.25 0.62 6.01
C VAL A 29 -12.55 0.46 5.22
N VAL A 30 -12.91 -0.77 4.89
CA VAL A 30 -14.10 -1.11 4.11
C VAL A 30 -15.35 -0.74 4.90
N GLY A 31 -16.19 0.13 4.34
CA GLY A 31 -17.38 0.67 5.00
C GLY A 31 -17.10 1.75 6.05
N GLY A 32 -15.83 2.16 6.23
CA GLY A 32 -15.46 3.17 7.23
C GLY A 32 -15.87 2.77 8.64
N GLU A 33 -16.52 3.67 9.37
CA GLU A 33 -17.00 3.42 10.74
C GLU A 33 -18.07 2.32 10.82
N LYS A 34 -18.79 2.06 9.73
CA LYS A 34 -19.82 1.00 9.69
C LYS A 34 -19.23 -0.39 9.55
N GLY A 35 -17.99 -0.49 9.05
CA GLY A 35 -17.33 -1.75 8.76
C GLY A 35 -18.00 -2.57 7.66
N TRP A 36 -17.71 -3.87 7.65
CA TRP A 36 -18.29 -4.82 6.72
C TRP A 36 -19.61 -5.37 7.28
N THR A 37 -20.72 -4.75 6.88
CA THR A 37 -22.09 -4.99 7.34
C THR A 37 -23.12 -5.05 6.19
N LEU A 38 -24.35 -5.47 6.53
CA LEU A 38 -25.52 -5.53 5.64
C LEU A 38 -26.07 -4.13 5.32
N ASP A 39 -26.82 -4.03 4.22
CA ASP A 39 -27.64 -2.86 3.86
C ASP A 39 -26.86 -1.54 3.80
N PHE A 40 -25.58 -1.63 3.43
CA PHE A 40 -24.66 -0.50 3.31
C PHE A 40 -24.26 -0.27 1.85
N ASN A 41 -24.22 0.99 1.42
CA ASN A 41 -23.87 1.35 0.05
C ASN A 41 -22.35 1.37 -0.16
N TYR A 42 -21.76 0.20 -0.46
CA TYR A 42 -20.33 0.11 -0.73
C TYR A 42 -19.91 0.74 -2.06
N THR A 43 -20.83 0.93 -3.01
CA THR A 43 -20.54 1.64 -4.26
C THR A 43 -20.24 3.10 -3.97
N GLU A 44 -21.05 3.74 -3.14
CA GLU A 44 -20.80 5.11 -2.66
C GLU A 44 -19.53 5.18 -1.83
N TRP A 45 -19.30 4.21 -0.92
CA TRP A 45 -18.04 4.15 -0.19
C TRP A 45 -16.81 4.05 -1.10
N ALA A 46 -16.87 3.34 -2.23
CA ALA A 46 -15.73 3.19 -3.12
C ALA A 46 -15.53 4.38 -4.09
N GLN A 47 -16.53 5.26 -4.25
CA GLN A 47 -16.62 6.20 -5.37
C GLN A 47 -15.48 7.24 -5.42
N ASP A 48 -15.00 7.70 -4.27
CA ASP A 48 -13.99 8.75 -4.13
C ASP A 48 -12.57 8.20 -3.87
N LYS A 49 -12.40 6.87 -3.94
CA LYS A 49 -11.15 6.19 -3.61
C LYS A 49 -10.40 5.77 -4.87
N VAL A 50 -9.07 5.88 -4.81
CA VAL A 50 -8.16 5.40 -5.85
C VAL A 50 -7.32 4.30 -5.24
N PHE A 51 -7.48 3.08 -5.75
CA PHE A 51 -6.77 1.91 -5.27
C PHE A 51 -5.59 1.60 -6.16
N HIS A 52 -4.42 1.35 -5.59
CA HIS A 52 -3.21 0.94 -6.29
C HIS A 52 -2.74 -0.44 -5.83
N VAL A 53 -1.92 -1.08 -6.65
CA VAL A 53 -1.17 -2.25 -6.21
C VAL A 53 -0.30 -1.87 -5.00
N GLY A 54 -0.38 -2.66 -3.93
CA GLY A 54 0.29 -2.43 -2.66
C GLY A 54 -0.63 -1.93 -1.55
N ASP A 55 -1.76 -1.29 -1.88
CA ASP A 55 -2.74 -0.84 -0.90
C ASP A 55 -3.44 -2.02 -0.20
N ASN A 56 -4.03 -1.76 0.97
CA ASN A 56 -4.75 -2.76 1.74
C ASN A 56 -6.24 -2.40 1.89
N LEU A 57 -7.09 -3.43 1.86
CA LEU A 57 -8.47 -3.36 2.30
C LEU A 57 -8.56 -3.97 3.70
N LEU A 58 -9.05 -3.21 4.66
CA LEU A 58 -9.25 -3.63 6.04
C LEU A 58 -10.73 -3.95 6.28
N PHE A 59 -11.02 -5.21 6.56
CA PHE A 59 -12.37 -5.71 6.81
C PHE A 59 -12.59 -5.94 8.30
N ASN A 60 -13.51 -5.18 8.88
CA ASN A 60 -13.92 -5.32 10.29
C ASN A 60 -15.38 -5.78 10.37
N TYR A 61 -15.63 -6.94 10.98
CA TYR A 61 -16.97 -7.53 11.10
C TYR A 61 -17.06 -8.61 12.19
N ASP A 62 -18.29 -8.96 12.57
CA ASP A 62 -18.57 -10.14 13.40
C ASP A 62 -18.40 -11.41 12.55
N ASN A 63 -17.33 -12.17 12.81
CA ASN A 63 -16.97 -13.36 12.04
C ASN A 63 -17.94 -14.54 12.20
N THR A 64 -18.84 -14.48 13.17
CA THR A 64 -19.93 -15.46 13.30
C THR A 64 -21.03 -15.20 12.27
N LYS A 65 -21.15 -13.95 11.79
CA LYS A 65 -22.21 -13.49 10.89
C LYS A 65 -21.72 -13.29 9.46
N HIS A 66 -20.50 -12.81 9.28
CA HIS A 66 -19.99 -12.41 7.97
C HIS A 66 -18.67 -13.12 7.64
N ASN A 67 -18.29 -13.02 6.38
CA ASN A 67 -17.01 -13.39 5.83
C ASN A 67 -16.75 -12.51 4.59
N VAL A 68 -15.56 -12.64 4.01
CA VAL A 68 -15.22 -12.00 2.73
C VAL A 68 -14.83 -13.09 1.74
N VAL A 69 -15.47 -13.10 0.58
CA VAL A 69 -15.17 -14.02 -0.52
C VAL A 69 -14.63 -13.20 -1.68
N LYS A 70 -13.48 -13.59 -2.22
CA LYS A 70 -12.95 -13.03 -3.47
C LYS A 70 -13.60 -13.76 -4.64
N VAL A 71 -14.24 -13.00 -5.53
CA VAL A 71 -15.04 -13.56 -6.63
C VAL A 71 -14.66 -12.94 -7.97
N ASN A 72 -15.14 -13.55 -9.06
CA ASN A 72 -15.11 -12.95 -10.39
C ASN A 72 -16.39 -12.13 -10.68
N GLY A 73 -16.46 -11.48 -11.84
CA GLY A 73 -17.60 -10.64 -12.22
C GLY A 73 -18.94 -11.38 -12.31
N THR A 74 -18.97 -12.59 -12.86
CA THR A 74 -20.19 -13.41 -12.96
C THR A 74 -20.69 -13.81 -11.58
N GLN A 75 -19.79 -14.36 -10.75
CA GLN A 75 -20.05 -14.73 -9.37
C GLN A 75 -20.55 -13.55 -8.52
N PHE A 76 -19.97 -12.37 -8.72
CA PHE A 76 -20.41 -11.15 -8.06
C PHE A 76 -21.83 -10.74 -8.43
N GLN A 77 -22.18 -10.87 -9.70
CA GLN A 77 -23.49 -10.46 -10.21
C GLN A 77 -24.58 -11.43 -9.76
N GLU A 78 -24.28 -12.74 -9.82
CA GLU A 78 -25.18 -13.82 -9.44
C GLU A 78 -25.18 -14.12 -7.93
N CYS A 79 -24.22 -13.58 -7.17
CA CYS A 79 -23.95 -13.97 -5.79
C CYS A 79 -23.73 -15.49 -5.65
N SER A 80 -23.00 -16.08 -6.60
CA SER A 80 -22.64 -17.49 -6.62
C SER A 80 -21.20 -17.68 -6.14
N PHE A 81 -20.99 -18.60 -5.19
CA PHE A 81 -19.68 -18.82 -4.55
C PHE A 81 -19.26 -20.27 -4.74
N ALA A 82 -18.13 -20.47 -5.41
CA ALA A 82 -17.54 -21.78 -5.66
C ALA A 82 -16.62 -22.19 -4.49
N PRO A 83 -16.41 -23.50 -4.26
CA PRO A 83 -15.58 -24.00 -3.16
C PRO A 83 -14.11 -23.56 -3.21
N ASP A 84 -13.59 -23.19 -4.39
CA ASP A 84 -12.22 -22.76 -4.64
C ASP A 84 -12.01 -21.25 -4.48
N ASN A 85 -13.08 -20.48 -4.25
CA ASN A 85 -12.95 -19.06 -3.94
C ASN A 85 -12.15 -18.85 -2.65
N GLU A 86 -11.25 -17.87 -2.66
CA GLU A 86 -10.54 -17.48 -1.44
C GLU A 86 -11.51 -16.83 -0.45
N VAL A 87 -11.54 -17.36 0.78
CA VAL A 87 -12.40 -16.88 1.87
C VAL A 87 -11.57 -16.36 3.03
N LEU A 88 -11.86 -15.13 3.46
CA LEU A 88 -11.35 -14.54 4.69
C LEU A 88 -12.46 -14.56 5.75
N SER A 89 -12.12 -14.94 6.97
CA SER A 89 -13.11 -15.25 8.02
C SER A 89 -12.66 -14.89 9.43
N SER A 90 -11.61 -14.07 9.59
CA SER A 90 -11.12 -13.73 10.95
C SER A 90 -12.00 -12.69 11.65
N GLY A 91 -12.72 -11.85 10.89
CA GLY A 91 -13.45 -10.68 11.41
C GLY A 91 -12.62 -9.40 11.47
N LYS A 92 -11.30 -9.49 11.24
CA LYS A 92 -10.34 -8.38 11.16
C LYS A 92 -9.32 -8.67 10.06
N ASP A 93 -9.80 -8.89 8.85
CA ASP A 93 -8.95 -9.31 7.74
C ASP A 93 -8.27 -8.13 7.05
N THR A 94 -6.98 -8.29 6.73
CA THR A 94 -6.23 -7.38 5.88
C THR A 94 -6.00 -8.04 4.53
N LEU A 95 -6.47 -7.40 3.46
CA LEU A 95 -6.32 -7.88 2.09
C LEU A 95 -5.46 -6.89 1.28
N THR A 96 -4.23 -7.29 0.97
CA THR A 96 -3.34 -6.51 0.09
C THR A 96 -3.73 -6.67 -1.38
N LEU A 97 -3.82 -5.56 -2.10
CA LEU A 97 -4.09 -5.50 -3.52
C LEU A 97 -2.81 -5.81 -4.31
N LYS A 98 -2.68 -7.03 -4.79
CA LYS A 98 -1.42 -7.52 -5.41
C LYS A 98 -1.33 -7.34 -6.92
N ALA A 99 -2.43 -7.02 -7.58
CA ALA A 99 -2.48 -6.94 -9.04
C ALA A 99 -3.52 -5.92 -9.49
N GLU A 100 -3.27 -5.33 -10.66
CA GLU A 100 -4.13 -4.37 -11.33
C GLU A 100 -5.48 -4.98 -11.74
N GLY A 101 -6.38 -4.09 -12.17
CA GLY A 101 -7.66 -4.40 -12.78
C GLY A 101 -8.80 -4.51 -11.78
N LYS A 102 -9.96 -4.87 -12.30
CA LYS A 102 -11.19 -4.96 -11.50
C LYS A 102 -11.10 -6.13 -10.50
N LYS A 103 -11.49 -5.86 -9.25
CA LYS A 103 -11.58 -6.84 -8.16
C LYS A 103 -13.00 -6.82 -7.58
N TRP A 104 -13.48 -7.97 -7.14
CA TRP A 104 -14.82 -8.13 -6.59
C TRP A 104 -14.78 -8.89 -5.27
N TYR A 105 -15.57 -8.39 -4.31
CA TYR A 105 -15.66 -8.93 -2.97
C TYR A 105 -17.12 -8.99 -2.55
N ALA A 106 -17.49 -10.05 -1.85
CA ALA A 106 -18.85 -10.26 -1.37
C ALA A 106 -18.86 -11.04 -0.06
N CYS A 107 -19.96 -10.94 0.69
CA CYS A 107 -20.22 -11.83 1.81
C CYS A 107 -20.90 -13.09 1.29
N GLY A 108 -20.28 -14.24 1.57
CA GLY A 108 -20.77 -15.56 1.15
C GLY A 108 -21.76 -16.21 2.12
N LYS A 109 -22.24 -15.48 3.12
CA LYS A 109 -23.17 -16.00 4.14
C LYS A 109 -24.62 -15.77 3.69
N ALA A 110 -25.40 -16.85 3.67
CA ALA A 110 -26.84 -16.83 3.40
C ALA A 110 -27.20 -15.93 2.20
N ASN A 111 -28.11 -14.98 2.40
CA ASN A 111 -28.59 -14.03 1.40
C ASN A 111 -27.89 -12.65 1.47
N HIS A 112 -26.78 -12.52 2.21
CA HIS A 112 -26.12 -11.23 2.46
C HIS A 112 -25.68 -10.52 1.17
N CYS A 113 -25.17 -11.26 0.19
CA CYS A 113 -24.78 -10.70 -1.11
C CYS A 113 -25.99 -10.33 -1.97
N ALA A 114 -26.98 -11.23 -2.07
CA ALA A 114 -28.07 -11.11 -3.04
C ALA A 114 -29.14 -10.10 -2.59
N ASP A 115 -29.56 -10.18 -1.34
CA ASP A 115 -30.71 -9.43 -0.85
C ASP A 115 -30.28 -8.16 -0.12
N HIS A 116 -29.11 -8.19 0.54
CA HIS A 116 -28.61 -7.10 1.39
C HIS A 116 -27.44 -6.31 0.78
N GLN A 117 -27.10 -6.60 -0.48
CA GLN A 117 -26.05 -5.91 -1.25
C GLN A 117 -24.69 -5.82 -0.53
N MET A 118 -24.35 -6.82 0.29
CA MET A 118 -23.07 -6.89 1.01
C MET A 118 -21.95 -7.36 0.07
N LYS A 119 -21.67 -6.52 -0.92
CA LYS A 119 -20.72 -6.76 -2.01
C LYS A 119 -20.24 -5.44 -2.59
N PHE A 120 -19.01 -5.43 -3.11
CA PHE A 120 -18.51 -4.30 -3.88
C PHE A 120 -17.44 -4.72 -4.89
N ALA A 121 -17.18 -3.81 -5.83
CA ALA A 121 -16.12 -3.96 -6.79
C ALA A 121 -15.28 -2.68 -6.82
N ILE A 122 -13.98 -2.84 -7.05
CA ILE A 122 -13.03 -1.73 -7.19
C ILE A 122 -12.20 -1.92 -8.45
N ASN A 123 -11.58 -0.85 -8.93
CA ASN A 123 -10.55 -0.93 -9.96
C ASN A 123 -9.20 -0.58 -9.36
N VAL A 124 -8.23 -1.49 -9.50
CA VAL A 124 -6.88 -1.33 -8.96
C VAL A 124 -5.95 -0.85 -10.07
N LEU A 125 -5.27 0.27 -9.84
CA LEU A 125 -4.26 0.83 -10.73
C LEU A 125 -2.87 0.28 -10.42
N ALA A 126 -1.94 0.47 -11.35
CA ALA A 126 -0.53 0.15 -11.14
C ALA A 126 0.00 0.79 -9.86
N ALA A 127 1.00 0.19 -9.22
CA ALA A 127 1.72 0.88 -8.16
C ALA A 127 2.30 2.20 -8.70
N GLY A 128 2.27 3.26 -7.89
CA GLY A 128 2.92 4.52 -8.25
C GLY A 128 4.41 4.30 -8.57
N PRO A 129 5.04 5.19 -9.38
CA PRO A 129 6.44 5.04 -9.75
C PRO A 129 7.30 4.80 -8.52
N ALA A 130 8.04 3.69 -8.53
CA ALA A 130 9.00 3.42 -7.48
C ALA A 130 10.04 4.55 -7.45
N PRO A 131 10.49 4.99 -6.27
CA PRO A 131 11.53 6.01 -6.17
C PRO A 131 12.80 5.45 -6.78
N ALA A 132 13.52 6.25 -7.58
CA ALA A 132 14.78 5.81 -8.15
C ALA A 132 15.74 5.35 -7.03
N PRO A 133 16.45 4.22 -7.19
CA PRO A 133 17.41 3.77 -6.18
C PRO A 133 18.52 4.81 -6.03
N SER A 134 18.74 5.27 -4.81
CA SER A 134 19.85 6.18 -4.49
C SER A 134 21.18 5.43 -4.71
N SER A 135 21.95 5.85 -5.72
CA SER A 135 23.27 5.30 -6.05
C SER A 135 24.31 5.63 -4.96
N ALA A 136 24.30 4.88 -3.85
CA ALA A 136 25.24 5.07 -2.73
C ALA A 136 26.61 4.38 -2.92
N ASN A 137 26.92 3.82 -4.10
CA ASN A 137 28.07 2.92 -4.26
C ASN A 137 29.35 3.57 -4.83
N SER A 138 29.40 4.88 -5.09
CA SER A 138 30.60 5.51 -5.67
C SER A 138 31.54 6.14 -4.64
N VAL A 139 31.11 6.34 -3.39
CA VAL A 139 31.87 7.12 -2.40
C VAL A 139 32.82 6.28 -1.54
N MET A 140 32.53 4.99 -1.33
CA MET A 140 33.40 4.12 -0.51
C MET A 140 34.72 3.73 -1.19
N ALA A 141 34.81 3.77 -2.52
CA ALA A 141 36.06 3.43 -3.23
C ALA A 141 37.17 4.49 -3.09
N SER A 142 36.84 5.72 -2.66
CA SER A 142 37.83 6.80 -2.49
C SER A 142 38.26 7.04 -1.04
N LEU A 143 37.65 6.37 -0.06
CA LEU A 143 38.01 6.54 1.36
C LEU A 143 39.16 5.63 1.82
N SER A 144 39.53 4.61 1.04
CA SER A 144 40.68 3.75 1.34
C SER A 144 42.04 4.40 1.01
N GLY A 145 42.06 5.50 0.25
CA GLY A 145 43.31 6.18 -0.15
C GLY A 145 43.80 7.29 0.79
N VAL A 146 42.93 7.82 1.66
CA VAL A 146 43.26 9.01 2.47
C VAL A 146 43.68 8.64 3.91
N LEU A 147 43.37 7.42 4.39
CA LEU A 147 43.59 7.04 5.79
C LEU A 147 45.03 6.61 6.14
N VAL A 148 45.95 6.45 5.17
CA VAL A 148 47.30 5.91 5.45
C VAL A 148 48.37 6.99 5.68
N PHE A 149 48.16 8.26 5.31
CA PHE A 149 49.18 9.30 5.51
C PHE A 149 49.10 10.06 6.85
N ALA A 150 48.12 9.77 7.70
CA ALA A 150 47.87 10.55 8.93
C ALA A 150 48.34 9.88 10.24
N ILE A 151 49.20 8.85 10.21
CA ILE A 151 49.66 8.16 11.43
C ILE A 151 51.17 8.23 11.68
N ALA A 152 51.95 9.01 10.91
CA ALA A 152 53.42 9.05 11.04
C ALA A 152 54.02 10.41 11.44
N ALA A 153 53.27 11.30 12.09
CA ALA A 153 53.80 12.59 12.52
C ALA A 153 53.31 13.06 13.90
N ILE A 154 53.07 12.13 14.82
CA ILE A 154 52.85 12.43 16.25
C ILE A 154 53.90 11.66 17.05
N PHE A 155 55.19 11.92 16.84
CA PHE A 155 56.29 11.72 17.80
C PHE A 155 57.57 12.36 17.22
N ALA A 156 57.72 13.67 17.41
CA ALA A 156 58.99 14.38 17.51
C ALA A 156 58.74 15.70 18.25
#